data_AF-A0A379TFX0-F1
#
_entry.id   AF-A0A379TFX0-F1
#
_cell.length_a   1.000
_cell.length_b   1.000
_cell.length_c   1.000
_cell.angle_alpha   90.00
_cell.angle_beta   90.00
_cell.angle_gamma   90.00
#
_symmetry.space_group_name_H-M   'P 1'
#
loop_
_entity.id
_entity.type
_entity.pdbx_description
1 polymer ?
#
loop_
_entity_poly.entity_id
_entity_poly.type
_entity_poly.pdbx_seq_one_letter_code
_entity_poly.pdbx_strand_id
1 'polypeptide(L)' 'MISLIAALAVDRVIGMENAMPWNLPADLAWFKRNTLNKPVVMGRHTWESIGTPLTGT' A
#
# COMPACT_ATOMS: atom_id res chain seq x y z
N MET A 1 7.65 16.89 -6.23
CA MET A 1 7.78 16.51 -4.80
C MET A 1 7.65 15.01 -4.71
N ILE A 2 8.40 14.35 -3.83
CA ILE A 2 8.31 12.90 -3.60
C ILE A 2 7.75 12.70 -2.19
N SER A 3 6.86 11.71 -2.02
CA SER A 3 6.24 11.38 -0.74
C SER A 3 6.26 9.87 -0.52
N LEU A 4 6.39 9.47 0.74
CA LEU A 4 6.25 8.08 1.16
C LEU A 4 4.88 7.89 1.80
N ILE A 5 4.28 6.72 1.56
CA ILE A 5 2.99 6.32 2.10
C ILE A 5 3.11 4.85 2.55
N ALA A 6 2.80 4.55 3.80
CA ALA A 6 2.92 3.21 4.37
C ALA A 6 1.98 3.05 5.57
N ALA A 7 1.49 1.83 5.79
CA ALA A 7 0.81 1.41 7.01
C ALA A 7 1.80 0.73 7.95
N LEU A 8 1.83 1.13 9.22
CA LEU A 8 2.76 0.61 10.22
C LEU A 8 1.99 0.12 11.45
N ALA A 9 2.33 -1.07 11.95
CA ALA A 9 1.92 -1.51 13.29
C ALA A 9 2.66 -0.74 14.39
N VAL A 10 2.29 -1.01 15.65
CA VAL A 10 2.90 -0.41 16.85
C VAL A 10 4.43 -0.53 16.84
N ASP A 11 4.94 -1.70 16.45
CA ASP A 11 6.40 -1.96 16.37
C ASP A 11 7.01 -1.61 15.01
N ARG A 12 6.31 -0.83 14.19
CA ARG A 12 6.70 -0.40 12.84
C ARG A 12 6.81 -1.52 11.80
N VAL A 13 6.21 -2.68 12.07
CA VAL A 13 6.03 -3.74 11.08
C VAL A 13 5.12 -3.22 9.95
N ILE A 14 5.52 -3.45 8.70
CA ILE A 14 4.79 -3.02 7.49
C ILE A 14 4.15 -4.18 6.71
N GLY A 15 4.50 -5.42 7.05
CA GLY A 15 4.05 -6.63 6.38
C GLY A 15 4.73 -7.87 6.93
N MET A 16 4.14 -9.04 6.67
CA MET A 16 4.62 -10.36 7.04
C MET A 16 4.23 -11.34 5.93
N GLU A 17 5.18 -12.15 5.45
CA GLU A 17 4.94 -13.15 4.38
C GLU A 17 4.25 -12.60 3.12
N ASN A 18 4.66 -11.42 2.62
CA ASN A 18 4.04 -10.73 1.49
C ASN A 18 2.55 -10.36 1.67
N ALA A 19 2.10 -10.25 2.93
CA ALA A 19 0.76 -9.77 3.26
C ALA A 19 0.83 -8.77 4.42
N MET A 20 -0.25 -8.01 4.60
CA MET A 20 -0.44 -7.30 5.86
C MET A 20 -0.99 -8.28 6.90
N PRO A 21 -0.42 -8.35 8.11
CA PRO A 21 -0.93 -9.24 9.16
C PRO A 21 -2.26 -8.74 9.77
N TRP A 22 -2.86 -7.69 9.20
CA TRP A 22 -4.15 -7.11 9.58
C TRP A 22 -5.07 -6.95 8.38
N ASN A 23 -6.38 -6.94 8.63
CA ASN A 23 -7.39 -6.60 7.64
C ASN A 23 -8.05 -5.26 8.01
N LEU A 24 -7.55 -4.17 7.41
CA LEU A 24 -8.02 -2.80 7.65
C LEU A 24 -8.50 -2.17 6.34
N PRO A 25 -9.77 -2.38 5.94
CA PRO A 25 -10.29 -1.83 4.69
C PRO A 25 -10.29 -0.29 4.66
N ALA A 26 -10.38 0.34 5.83
CA ALA A 26 -10.28 1.80 5.96
C ALA A 26 -8.90 2.33 5.54
N ASP A 27 -7.82 1.60 5.84
CA ASP A 27 -6.45 1.97 5.47
C ASP A 27 -6.25 1.89 3.95
N LEU A 28 -6.74 0.81 3.32
CA LEU A 28 -6.74 0.68 1.87
C LEU A 28 -7.55 1.78 1.16
N ALA A 29 -8.71 2.15 1.72
CA ALA A 29 -9.51 3.25 1.21
C ALA A 29 -8.78 4.61 1.33
N TRP A 30 -8.06 4.83 2.43
CA TRP A 30 -7.23 6.00 2.63
C TRP A 30 -6.04 6.03 1.67
N PHE A 31 -5.34 4.91 1.50
CA PHE A 31 -4.25 4.76 0.53
C PHE A 31 -4.73 5.10 -0.89
N LYS A 32 -5.87 4.52 -1.31
CA LYS A 32 -6.47 4.81 -2.63
C LYS A 32 -6.78 6.29 -2.78
N ARG A 33 -7.43 6.92 -1.78
CA ARG A 33 -7.75 8.36 -1.83
C ARG A 33 -6.51 9.23 -2.01
N ASN A 34 -5.39 8.87 -1.39
CA ASN A 34 -4.17 9.68 -1.39
C ASN A 34 -3.27 9.44 -2.61
N THR A 35 -3.41 8.30 -3.27
CA THR A 35 -2.61 7.89 -4.44
C THR A 35 -3.35 8.00 -5.77
N LEU A 36 -4.67 8.15 -5.77
CA LEU A 36 -5.48 8.33 -6.98
C LEU A 36 -4.96 9.51 -7.84
N ASN A 37 -4.92 9.32 -9.15
CA ASN A 37 -4.41 10.29 -10.14
C ASN A 37 -2.94 10.71 -9.92
N LYS A 38 -2.14 9.88 -9.26
CA LYS A 38 -0.70 10.12 -9.04
C LYS A 38 0.09 8.87 -9.45
N PRO A 39 1.30 9.03 -10.00
CA PRO A 39 2.18 7.90 -10.24
C PRO A 39 2.59 7.28 -8.89
N VAL A 40 2.42 5.96 -8.78
CA VAL A 40 2.82 5.17 -7.60
C VAL A 40 4.02 4.31 -7.97
N VAL A 41 5.10 4.46 -7.20
CA VAL A 41 6.28 3.61 -7.32
C VAL A 41 6.26 2.59 -6.18
N MET A 42 6.41 1.31 -6.51
CA MET A 42 6.45 0.22 -5.54
C MET A 42 7.46 -0.85 -5.94
N GLY A 43 7.94 -1.62 -4.97
CA GLY A 43 8.85 -2.75 -5.22
C GLY A 43 8.13 -3.97 -5.78
N ARG A 44 8.89 -4.92 -6.33
CA ARG A 44 8.37 -6.18 -6.91
C ARG A 44 7.49 -6.98 -5.94
N HIS A 45 7.94 -7.15 -4.69
CA HIS A 45 7.16 -7.89 -3.70
C HIS A 45 5.82 -7.22 -3.35
N THR A 46 5.78 -5.88 -3.30
CA THR A 46 4.52 -5.14 -3.09
C THR A 46 3.58 -5.33 -4.27
N TRP A 47 4.11 -5.33 -5.50
CA TRP A 47 3.33 -5.63 -6.69
C TRP A 47 2.75 -7.05 -6.68
N GLU A 48 3.57 -8.04 -6.35
CA GLU A 48 3.15 -9.45 -6.21
C GLU A 48 2.06 -9.63 -5.15
N SER A 49 2.13 -8.84 -4.06
CA SER A 49 1.13 -8.88 -2.98
C SER A 49 -0.23 -8.29 -3.39
N ILE A 50 -0.25 -7.32 -4.31
CA ILE A 50 -1.48 -6.68 -4.81
C ILE A 50 -2.06 -7.48 -6.00
N GLY A 51 -1.20 -8.03 -6.86
CA GLY A 51 -1.57 -8.90 -7.98
C GLY A 51 -2.19 -8.21 -9.21
N THR A 52 -2.69 -6.98 -9.07
CA THR A 52 -3.30 -6.22 -10.17
C THR A 52 -2.95 -4.73 -10.11
N PRO A 53 -2.94 -4.01 -11.25
CA PRO A 53 -2.82 -2.56 -11.25
C PRO A 53 -3.87 -1.89 -10.34
N LEU A 54 -3.46 -0.84 -9.64
CA LEU A 54 -4.38 -0.02 -8.84
C LEU A 54 -5.33 0.71 -9.79
N THR A 55 -6.64 0.48 -9.66
CA THR A 55 -7.63 1.12 -10.53
C THR A 55 -7.65 2.63 -10.29
N GLY A 56 -7.33 3.42 -11.31
CA GLY A 56 -7.38 4.88 -11.30
C GLY A 56 -6.04 5.60 -11.09
N THR A 57 -4.91 4.92 -11.31
CA THR A 57 -3.61 5.58 -11.60
C THR A 57 -3.52 5.95 -13.06
#